data_AF-A0A7V1XP12-F1
#
_entry.id   AF-A0A7V1XP12-F1
#
_cell.length_a   1.000
_cell.length_b   1.000
_cell.length_c   1.000
_cell.angle_alpha   90.00
_cell.angle_beta   90.00
_cell.angle_gamma   90.00
#
_symmetry.space_group_name_H-M   'P 1'
#
loop_
_entity.id
_entity.type
_entity.pdbx_description
1 polymer ?
#
loop_
_entity_poly.entity_id
_entity_poly.type
_entity_poly.pdbx_seq_one_letter_code
_entity_poly.pdbx_strand_id
1 'polypeptide(L)'
;MELSLAVALGTAATGLVLALGIAERRRTFAVLAALGARARALAALVWSEAALVIMAGLVLGTTTGGAVAFVVVRILTGVLDPPPQTLTWPTGYLVASLVATICTAAAVAAIGTRVVRRPATATLRGL
;
A
#
# COMPACT_ATOMS: atom_id res chain seq x y z
N MET A 1 11.22 13.19 -13.49
CA MET A 1 10.19 12.34 -14.10
C MET A 1 10.08 10.97 -13.42
N GLU A 2 11.21 10.34 -13.07
CA GLU A 2 11.21 9.01 -12.44
C GLU A 2 10.46 8.97 -11.11
N LEU A 3 10.71 9.95 -10.22
CA LEU A 3 10.05 10.02 -8.91
C LEU A 3 8.53 10.14 -9.02
N SER A 4 8.04 11.03 -9.89
CA SER A 4 6.61 11.21 -10.10
C SER A 4 5.95 9.95 -10.64
N LEU A 5 6.65 9.18 -11.49
CA LEU A 5 6.13 7.94 -12.06
C LEU A 5 6.11 6.82 -11.02
N ALA A 6 7.17 6.68 -10.22
CA ALA A 6 7.20 5.73 -9.11
C ALA A 6 6.11 6.02 -8.08
N VAL A 7 5.94 7.29 -7.71
CA VAL A 7 4.86 7.73 -6.81
C VAL A 7 3.49 7.45 -7.44
N ALA A 8 3.27 7.82 -8.70
CA ALA A 8 2.00 7.57 -9.38
C ALA A 8 1.65 6.08 -9.44
N LEU A 9 2.59 5.22 -9.84
CA LEU A 9 2.36 3.78 -9.91
C LEU A 9 2.17 3.15 -8.52
N GLY A 10 3.01 3.52 -7.55
CA GLY A 10 2.92 3.00 -6.19
C GLY A 10 1.59 3.37 -5.52
N THR A 11 1.17 4.62 -5.67
CA THR A 11 -0.09 5.12 -5.10
C THR A 11 -1.30 4.49 -5.81
N ALA A 12 -1.29 4.37 -7.14
CA ALA A 12 -2.35 3.72 -7.91
C ALA A 12 -2.50 2.23 -7.56
N ALA A 13 -1.39 1.48 -7.53
CA ALA A 13 -1.39 0.07 -7.19
C ALA A 13 -1.87 -0.17 -5.74
N THR A 14 -1.32 0.59 -4.78
CA THR A 14 -1.73 0.50 -3.36
C THR A 14 -3.22 0.84 -3.19
N GLY A 15 -3.68 1.89 -3.86
CA GLY A 15 -5.07 2.30 -3.81
C GLY A 15 -6.00 1.26 -4.41
N LEU A 16 -5.63 0.66 -5.54
CA LEU A 16 -6.40 -0.39 -6.20
C LEU A 16 -6.50 -1.65 -5.34
N VAL A 17 -5.38 -2.15 -4.80
CA VAL A 17 -5.35 -3.34 -3.95
C VAL A 17 -6.24 -3.16 -2.72
N LEU A 18 -6.12 -2.03 -2.03
CA LEU A 18 -6.92 -1.76 -0.83
C LEU A 18 -8.40 -1.52 -1.16
N ALA A 19 -8.70 -0.78 -2.22
CA ALA A 19 -10.08 -0.55 -2.65
C ALA A 19 -10.78 -1.86 -3.05
N LEU A 20 -10.08 -2.72 -3.79
CA LEU A 20 -10.61 -4.02 -4.21
C LEU A 20 -10.81 -4.95 -3.00
N GLY A 21 -9.84 -5.02 -2.09
CA GLY A 21 -9.97 -5.83 -0.86
C GLY A 21 -11.18 -5.41 -0.01
N ILE A 22 -11.45 -4.10 0.10
CA ILE A 22 -12.65 -3.59 0.77
C ILE A 22 -13.93 -3.99 0.01
N ALA A 23 -13.91 -3.94 -1.32
CA ALA A 23 -15.06 -4.28 -2.16
C ALA A 23 -15.42 -5.78 -2.06
N GLU A 24 -14.43 -6.67 -2.11
CA GLU A 24 -14.63 -8.11 -2.00
C GLU A 24 -15.15 -8.53 -0.62
N ARG A 25 -14.66 -7.89 0.45
CA ARG A 25 -15.01 -8.23 1.85
C ARG A 25 -16.27 -7.55 2.36
N ARG A 26 -16.96 -6.77 1.52
CA ARG A 26 -18.17 -6.01 1.88
C ARG A 26 -19.27 -6.89 2.48
N ARG A 27 -19.42 -8.12 1.99
CA ARG A 27 -20.42 -9.09 2.49
C ARG A 27 -20.08 -9.59 3.90
N THR A 28 -18.82 -9.93 4.14
CA THR A 28 -18.31 -10.34 5.45
C THR A 28 -18.45 -9.22 6.48
N PHE A 29 -18.19 -7.97 6.10
CA PHE A 29 -18.41 -6.81 6.97
C PHE A 29 -19.88 -6.59 7.31
N ALA A 30 -20.78 -6.79 6.35
CA ALA A 30 -22.22 -6.68 6.60
C ALA A 30 -22.71 -7.77 7.58
N VAL A 31 -22.22 -9.01 7.44
CA VAL A 31 -22.54 -10.11 8.37
C VAL A 31 -22.02 -9.80 9.78
N LEU A 32 -20.77 -9.37 9.90
CA LEU A 32 -20.20 -8.99 11.20
C LEU A 32 -20.95 -7.81 11.83
N ALA A 33 -21.36 -6.82 11.02
CA ALA A 33 -22.17 -5.70 11.50
C ALA A 33 -23.56 -6.16 11.99
N ALA A 34 -24.20 -7.10 11.28
CA ALA A 34 -25.48 -7.68 11.68
C ALA A 34 -25.38 -8.50 12.99
N LEU A 35 -24.22 -9.11 13.25
CA LEU A 35 -23.90 -9.78 14.52
C LEU A 35 -23.53 -8.79 15.65
N GLY A 36 -23.58 -7.47 15.40
CA GLY A 36 -23.30 -6.43 16.40
C GLY A 36 -21.83 -6.04 16.52
N ALA A 37 -20.98 -6.39 15.55
CA ALA A 37 -19.57 -5.99 15.58
C ALA A 37 -19.44 -4.46 15.60
N ARG A 38 -18.73 -3.95 16.61
CA ARG A 38 -18.49 -2.51 16.79
C ARG A 38 -17.75 -1.95 15.56
N ALA A 39 -18.14 -0.76 15.10
CA ALA A 39 -17.49 -0.03 14.00
C ALA A 39 -15.98 0.25 14.20
N ARG A 40 -15.44 0.00 15.40
CA ARG A 40 -14.00 -0.01 15.69
C ARG A 40 -13.31 -1.29 15.22
N ALA A 41 -13.96 -2.45 15.33
CA ALA A 41 -13.39 -3.73 14.89
C ALA A 41 -13.27 -3.79 13.35
N LEU A 42 -14.28 -3.30 12.63
CA LEU A 42 -14.22 -3.17 11.18
C LEU A 42 -13.12 -2.20 10.74
N ALA A 43 -12.93 -1.10 11.46
CA ALA A 43 -11.84 -0.16 11.19
C ALA A 43 -10.46 -0.77 11.48
N ALA A 44 -10.32 -1.50 12.59
CA ALA A 44 -9.08 -2.19 12.94
C ALA A 44 -8.67 -3.21 11.87
N LEU A 45 -9.64 -3.92 11.27
CA LEU A 45 -9.34 -4.86 10.19
C LEU A 45 -8.80 -4.14 8.94
N VAL A 46 -9.44 -3.06 8.49
CA VAL A 46 -8.98 -2.28 7.33
C VAL A 46 -7.57 -1.73 7.57
N TRP A 47 -7.30 -1.25 8.79
CA TRP A 47 -5.95 -0.80 9.18
C TRP A 47 -4.93 -1.94 9.20
N SER A 48 -5.31 -3.13 9.68
CA SER A 48 -4.43 -4.30 9.70
C SER A 48 -4.09 -4.79 8.29
N GLU A 49 -5.05 -4.71 7.36
CA GLU A 49 -4.85 -5.07 5.96
C GLU A 49 -3.92 -4.08 5.26
N ALA A 50 -4.14 -2.78 5.47
CA ALA A 50 -3.21 -1.75 5.00
C ALA A 50 -1.79 -1.95 5.55
N ALA A 51 -1.66 -2.21 6.85
CA ALA A 51 -0.37 -2.48 7.47
C ALA A 51 0.31 -3.73 6.88
N LEU A 52 -0.45 -4.81 6.68
CA LEU A 52 0.07 -6.06 6.11
C LEU A 52 0.54 -5.86 4.66
N VAL A 53 -0.24 -5.15 3.84
CA VAL A 53 0.13 -4.83 2.45
C VAL A 53 1.39 -3.97 2.40
N ILE A 54 1.50 -2.94 3.25
CA ILE A 54 2.69 -2.08 3.30
C ILE A 54 3.91 -2.90 3.75
N MET A 55 3.79 -3.70 4.80
CA MET A 55 4.91 -4.49 5.33
C MET A 55 5.37 -5.55 4.32
N ALA A 56 4.44 -6.29 3.72
CA ALA A 56 4.77 -7.29 2.69
C ALA A 56 5.37 -6.61 1.45
N GLY A 57 4.78 -5.52 0.99
CA GLY A 57 5.29 -4.75 -0.15
C GLY A 57 6.67 -4.16 0.10
N LEU A 58 6.95 -3.69 1.32
CA LEU A 58 8.27 -3.19 1.71
C LEU A 58 9.29 -4.31 1.67
N VAL A 59 9.03 -5.44 2.33
CA VAL A 59 9.94 -6.58 2.37
C VAL A 59 10.22 -7.11 0.96
N LEU A 60 9.17 -7.37 0.18
CA LEU A 60 9.33 -7.88 -1.18
C LEU A 60 10.01 -6.85 -2.09
N GLY A 61 9.57 -5.59 -2.03
CA GLY A 61 10.13 -4.51 -2.84
C GLY A 61 11.60 -4.23 -2.57
N THR A 62 12.02 -4.19 -1.29
CA THR A 62 13.44 -4.00 -0.93
C THR A 62 14.29 -5.20 -1.34
N THR A 63 13.76 -6.42 -1.17
CA THR A 63 14.48 -7.65 -1.53
C THR A 63 14.69 -7.73 -3.04
N THR A 64 13.62 -7.52 -3.83
CA THR A 64 13.70 -7.56 -5.29
C THR A 64 14.50 -6.38 -5.85
N GLY A 65 14.27 -5.16 -5.36
CA GLY A 65 15.02 -3.98 -5.79
C GLY A 65 16.51 -4.08 -5.46
N GLY A 66 16.85 -4.59 -4.28
CA GLY A 66 18.22 -4.86 -3.87
C GLY A 66 18.89 -5.93 -4.73
N ALA A 67 18.18 -7.01 -5.05
CA ALA A 67 18.67 -8.06 -5.95
C ALA A 67 18.95 -7.52 -7.36
N VAL A 68 18.04 -6.70 -7.91
CA VAL A 68 18.23 -6.06 -9.23
C VAL A 68 19.42 -5.11 -9.19
N ALA A 69 19.52 -4.24 -8.17
CA ALA A 69 20.63 -3.32 -8.03
C ALA A 69 21.98 -4.07 -7.95
N PHE A 70 22.03 -5.19 -7.21
CA PHE A 70 23.21 -6.02 -7.12
C PHE A 70 23.61 -6.61 -8.47
N VAL A 71 22.65 -7.15 -9.23
CA VAL A 71 22.90 -7.69 -10.59
C VAL A 71 23.44 -6.60 -11.51
N VAL A 72 22.85 -5.40 -11.49
CA VAL A 72 23.30 -4.27 -12.31
C VAL A 72 24.73 -3.87 -11.98
N VAL A 73 25.08 -3.75 -10.69
CA VAL A 73 26.47 -3.45 -10.28
C VAL A 73 27.43 -4.51 -10.79
N ARG A 74 27.09 -5.80 -10.66
CA ARG A 74 27.95 -6.90 -11.09
C ARG A 74 28.20 -6.90 -12.59
N ILE A 75 27.18 -6.58 -13.38
CA ILE A 75 27.33 -6.41 -14.83
C ILE A 75 28.27 -5.24 -15.12
N LEU A 76 28.06 -4.09 -14.49
CA LEU A 76 28.85 -2.88 -14.73
C LEU A 76 30.32 -3.04 -14.31
N THR A 77 30.60 -3.71 -13.19
CA THR A 77 31.98 -4.01 -12.76
C THR A 77 32.72 -4.95 -13.71
N GLY A 78 32.01 -5.74 -14.52
CA GLY A 78 32.63 -6.64 -15.50
C GLY A 78 33.10 -5.93 -16.78
N VAL A 79 32.64 -4.69 -17.04
CA VAL A 79 32.90 -3.96 -18.29
C VAL A 79 33.52 -2.58 -18.08
N LEU A 80 33.44 -2.02 -16.87
CA LEU A 80 34.00 -0.71 -16.53
C LEU A 80 35.21 -0.85 -15.60
N ASP A 81 36.39 -0.49 -16.11
CA ASP A 81 37.57 -0.13 -15.31
C ASP A 81 37.66 1.41 -15.26
N PRO A 82 37.62 2.07 -14.09
CA PRO A 82 37.69 1.52 -12.73
C PRO A 82 36.31 1.08 -12.19
N PRO A 83 36.26 0.04 -11.33
CA PRO A 83 35.01 -0.53 -10.87
C PRO A 83 34.22 0.47 -10.00
N PRO A 84 32.89 0.59 -10.18
CA PRO A 84 32.06 1.37 -9.29
C PRO A 84 32.10 0.78 -7.87
N GLN A 85 32.79 1.47 -6.95
CA GLN A 85 33.07 0.96 -5.60
C GLN A 85 31.90 1.12 -4.62
N THR A 86 30.88 1.94 -4.96
CA THR A 86 29.77 2.22 -4.04
C THR A 86 28.43 2.35 -4.76
N LEU A 87 27.42 1.69 -4.21
CA LEU A 87 26.03 1.93 -4.57
C LEU A 87 25.65 3.29 -3.97
N THR A 88 25.31 4.29 -4.78
CA THR A 88 24.78 5.55 -4.27
C THR A 88 23.31 5.34 -3.93
N TRP A 89 22.95 5.46 -2.65
CA TRP A 89 21.58 5.27 -2.18
C TRP A 89 20.85 6.63 -2.22
N PRO A 90 19.88 6.84 -3.13
CA PRO A 90 19.12 8.09 -3.17
C PRO A 90 18.08 8.08 -2.04
N THR A 91 18.52 8.33 -0.81
CA THR A 91 17.69 8.28 0.40
C THR A 91 16.47 9.19 0.31
N GLY A 92 16.63 10.41 -0.24
CA GLY A 92 15.52 11.34 -0.46
C GLY A 92 14.43 10.77 -1.37
N TYR A 93 14.81 10.06 -2.44
CA TYR A 93 13.88 9.40 -3.34
C TYR A 93 13.12 8.27 -2.64
N LEU A 94 13.84 7.41 -1.91
CA LEU A 94 13.27 6.28 -1.18
C LEU A 94 12.30 6.75 -0.10
N VAL A 95 12.68 7.77 0.67
CA VAL A 95 11.83 8.34 1.73
C VAL A 95 10.59 8.99 1.13
N ALA A 96 10.73 9.81 0.08
CA ALA A 96 9.59 10.45 -0.57
C ALA A 96 8.58 9.43 -1.12
N SER A 97 9.09 8.37 -1.77
CA SER A 97 8.24 7.29 -2.29
C SER A 97 7.55 6.51 -1.17
N LEU A 98 8.25 6.21 -0.07
CA LEU A 98 7.68 5.51 1.07
C LEU A 98 6.58 6.34 1.75
N VAL A 99 6.83 7.62 1.98
CA VAL A 99 5.85 8.55 2.56
C VAL A 99 4.61 8.65 1.68
N ALA A 100 4.78 8.78 0.37
CA ALA A 100 3.66 8.84 -0.57
C ALA A 100 2.78 7.57 -0.49
N THR A 101 3.41 6.38 -0.49
CA THR A 101 2.69 5.11 -0.36
C THR A 101 1.93 5.01 0.96
N ILE A 102 2.56 5.38 2.08
CA ILE A 102 1.91 5.39 3.40
C ILE A 102 0.73 6.36 3.42
N CYS A 103 0.90 7.57 2.87
CA CYS A 103 -0.17 8.57 2.79
C CYS A 103 -1.35 8.06 1.95
N THR A 104 -1.11 7.40 0.82
CA THR A 104 -2.18 6.80 0.02
C THR A 104 -2.88 5.67 0.74
N ALA A 105 -2.14 4.75 1.35
CA ALA A 105 -2.72 3.65 2.12
C ALA A 105 -3.59 4.18 3.27
N ALA A 106 -3.10 5.20 4.00
CA ALA A 106 -3.84 5.86 5.07
C ALA A 106 -5.11 6.56 4.54
N ALA A 107 -5.02 7.25 3.40
CA ALA A 107 -6.16 7.90 2.77
C ALA A 107 -7.24 6.88 2.35
N VAL A 108 -6.84 5.78 1.72
CA VAL A 108 -7.76 4.73 1.26
C VAL A 108 -8.40 4.00 2.44
N ALA A 109 -7.61 3.67 3.47
CA ALA A 109 -8.14 3.10 4.72
C ALA A 109 -9.12 4.06 5.42
N ALA A 110 -8.82 5.36 5.48
CA ALA A 110 -9.70 6.37 6.07
C ALA A 110 -11.01 6.52 5.27
N ILE A 111 -10.96 6.50 3.94
CA ILE A 111 -12.15 6.56 3.08
C ILE A 111 -12.98 5.28 3.24
N GLY A 112 -12.34 4.11 3.18
CA GLY A 112 -12.99 2.81 3.35
C GLY A 112 -13.74 2.69 4.67
N THR A 113 -13.11 3.10 5.78
CA THR A 113 -13.74 3.09 7.10
C THR A 113 -14.92 4.06 7.22
N ARG A 114 -14.89 5.20 6.55
CA ARG A 114 -16.04 6.14 6.48
C ARG A 114 -17.21 5.55 5.68
N VAL A 115 -16.95 4.87 4.57
CA VAL A 115 -17.98 4.24 3.73
C VAL A 115 -18.67 3.11 4.49
N VAL A 116 -17.90 2.26 5.17
CA VAL A 116 -18.43 1.13 5.96
C VAL A 116 -19.25 1.59 7.18
N ARG A 117 -19.00 2.80 7.71
CA ARG A 117 -19.74 3.37 8.86
C ARG A 117 -21.09 4.01 8.51
N ARG A 118 -21.36 4.35 7.25
CA ARG A 118 -22.60 5.03 6.84
C ARG A 118 -23.89 4.18 6.65
N PRO A 119 -23.92 2.83 6.64
CA PRO A 119 -25.11 2.10 6.17
C PRO A 119 -26.11 1.68 7.27
N ALA A 120 -26.33 2.49 8.32
CA ALA A 120 -27.38 2.20 9.30
C ALA A 120 -28.67 3.02 9.11
N THR A 121 -28.58 4.25 8.59
CA THR A 121 -29.74 5.16 8.54
C THR A 121 -30.33 5.38 7.15
N ALA A 122 -29.58 5.10 6.07
CA ALA A 122 -30.06 5.26 4.69
C ALA A 122 -30.92 4.07 4.22
N THR A 123 -30.68 2.87 4.76
CA THR A 123 -31.38 1.64 4.37
C THR A 123 -32.79 1.52 4.98
N LEU A 124 -33.10 2.31 6.02
CA LEU A 124 -34.41 2.34 6.69
C LEU A 124 -35.41 3.35 6.10
N ARG A 125 -35.02 4.16 5.11
CA ARG A 125 -35.92 5.08 4.40
C ARG A 125 -36.44 4.55 3.06
N GLY A 126 -36.08 3.32 2.71
CA GLY A 126 -36.47 2.67 1.45
C GLY A 126 -37.36 1.43 1.62
N LEU A 127 -37.88 1.19 2.83
CA LEU A 127 -38.95 0.23 3.12
C LEU A 127 -40.17 1.03 3.60
#